data_AF-A0A8J3F1A7-F1
#
_entry.id   AF-A0A8J3F1A7-F1
#
_cell.length_a   1.000
_cell.length_b   1.000
_cell.length_c   1.000
_cell.angle_alpha   90.00
_cell.angle_beta   90.00
_cell.angle_gamma   90.00
#
_symmetry.space_group_name_H-M   'P 1'
#
loop_
_entity.id
_entity.type
_entity.pdbx_description
1 polymer ?
#
loop_
_entity_poly.entity_id
_entity_poly.type
_entity_poly.pdbx_seq_one_letter_code
_entity_poly.pdbx_strand_id
1 'polypeptide(L)'
;MLKRRTVTVNLSIVTLRDRLLQILIAITGALAIMLITSPHADVVRVGFIIGLLGQPCWLYCTFKARQWGMFGLTLVFTYSYLRGLFPALPGLF
;
A
#
# COMPACT_ATOMS: atom_id res chain seq x y z
N MET A 1 -10.17 4.27 38.62
CA MET A 1 -10.83 3.36 37.64
C MET A 1 -10.90 3.91 36.21
N LEU A 2 -11.16 5.21 35.99
CA LEU A 2 -11.34 5.81 34.65
C LEU A 2 -10.09 5.76 33.74
N LYS A 3 -8.88 6.01 34.27
CA LYS A 3 -7.62 6.05 33.48
C LYS A 3 -7.28 4.72 32.80
N ARG A 4 -7.60 3.58 33.42
CA ARG A 4 -7.36 2.24 32.85
C ARG A 4 -8.27 1.96 31.66
N ARG A 5 -9.54 2.38 31.74
CA ARG A 5 -10.54 2.21 30.67
C ARG A 5 -10.15 2.99 29.41
N THR A 6 -9.70 4.23 29.57
CA THR A 6 -9.23 5.07 28.45
C THR A 6 -8.02 4.47 27.74
N VAL A 7 -7.05 3.92 28.49
CA VAL A 7 -5.87 3.26 27.91
C VAL A 7 -6.24 2.01 27.11
N THR A 8 -7.13 1.16 27.65
CA THR A 8 -7.56 -0.06 26.95
C THR A 8 -8.31 0.25 25.66
N VAL A 9 -9.18 1.26 25.66
CA VAL A 9 -9.92 1.68 24.45
C VAL A 9 -8.98 2.27 23.39
N ASN A 10 -8.02 3.10 23.78
CA ASN A 10 -7.04 3.64 22.83
C ASN A 10 -6.20 2.52 22.19
N LEU A 11 -5.80 1.51 22.98
CA LEU A 11 -5.03 0.38 22.48
C LEU A 11 -5.83 -0.48 21.49
N SER A 12 -7.13 -0.72 21.75
CA SER A 12 -7.97 -1.50 20.85
C SER A 12 -8.21 -0.78 19.52
N ILE A 13 -8.42 0.53 19.54
CA ILE A 13 -8.56 1.36 18.33
C ILE A 13 -7.29 1.33 17.48
N VAL A 14 -6.12 1.52 18.12
CA VAL A 14 -4.82 1.46 17.44
C VAL A 14 -4.61 0.10 16.78
N THR A 15 -4.91 -0.97 17.49
CA THR A 15 -4.77 -2.35 16.99
C THR A 15 -5.72 -2.64 15.84
N LEU A 16 -6.99 -2.21 15.93
CA LEU A 16 -7.98 -2.40 14.87
C LEU A 16 -7.57 -1.67 13.59
N ARG A 17 -7.13 -0.40 13.71
CA ARG A 17 -6.61 0.38 12.58
C ARG A 17 -5.46 -0.37 11.91
N ASP A 18 -4.49 -0.84 12.68
CA ASP A 18 -3.30 -1.49 12.13
C ASP A 18 -3.67 -2.80 11.39
N ARG A 19 -4.67 -3.56 11.86
CA ARG A 19 -5.22 -4.74 11.15
C ARG A 19 -5.91 -4.37 9.84
N LEU A 20 -6.74 -3.33 9.83
CA LEU A 20 -7.43 -2.88 8.62
C LEU A 20 -6.43 -2.42 7.54
N LEU A 21 -5.37 -1.71 7.94
CA LEU A 21 -4.31 -1.30 7.04
C LEU A 21 -3.56 -2.50 6.45
N GLN A 22 -3.26 -3.53 7.24
CA GLN A 22 -2.62 -4.76 6.75
C GLN A 22 -3.50 -5.53 5.76
N ILE A 23 -4.81 -5.62 6.03
CA ILE A 23 -5.76 -6.25 5.10
C ILE A 23 -5.81 -5.47 3.78
N LEU A 24 -5.90 -4.14 3.85
CA LEU A 24 -5.94 -3.29 2.67
C LEU A 24 -4.64 -3.42 1.86
N ILE A 25 -3.49 -3.43 2.53
CA ILE A 25 -2.18 -3.68 1.92
C ILE A 25 -2.14 -5.04 1.21
N ALA A 26 -2.59 -6.10 1.86
CA ALA A 26 -2.54 -7.45 1.30
C ALA A 26 -3.45 -7.58 0.08
N ILE A 27 -4.69 -7.10 0.16
CA ILE A 27 -5.66 -7.17 -0.93
C ILE A 27 -5.21 -6.31 -2.11
N THR A 28 -4.83 -5.05 -1.88
CA THR A 28 -4.40 -4.16 -2.97
C THR A 28 -3.11 -4.64 -3.61
N GLY A 29 -2.14 -5.12 -2.83
CA GLY A 29 -0.90 -5.67 -3.35
C GLY A 29 -1.12 -6.94 -4.19
N ALA A 30 -1.91 -7.89 -3.69
CA ALA A 30 -2.21 -9.12 -4.43
C ALA A 30 -2.97 -8.85 -5.73
N LEU A 31 -4.05 -8.04 -5.66
CA LEU A 31 -4.84 -7.69 -6.83
C LEU A 31 -4.03 -6.92 -7.86
N ALA A 32 -3.18 -5.97 -7.43
CA ALA A 32 -2.34 -5.20 -8.34
C ALA A 32 -1.46 -6.11 -9.19
N ILE A 33 -0.74 -7.06 -8.57
CA ILE A 33 0.13 -7.98 -9.29
C ILE A 33 -0.66 -8.90 -10.20
N MET A 34 -1.74 -9.53 -9.70
CA MET A 34 -2.57 -10.43 -10.50
C MET A 34 -3.10 -9.76 -11.79
N LEU A 35 -3.53 -8.50 -11.67
CA LEU A 35 -4.08 -7.75 -12.80
C LEU A 35 -2.99 -7.23 -13.74
N ILE A 36 -1.83 -6.78 -13.23
CA ILE A 36 -0.69 -6.34 -14.06
C ILE A 36 -0.12 -7.50 -14.89
N THR A 37 -0.22 -8.74 -14.41
CA THR A 37 0.21 -9.94 -15.16
C THR A 37 -0.85 -10.47 -16.13
N SER A 38 -1.98 -9.78 -16.30
CA SER A 38 -3.04 -10.19 -17.21
C SER A 38 -2.64 -10.05 -18.69
N PRO A 39 -3.13 -10.90 -19.60
CA PRO A 39 -2.93 -10.71 -21.04
C PRO A 39 -3.73 -9.53 -21.63
N HIS A 40 -4.70 -8.98 -20.89
CA HIS A 40 -5.58 -7.93 -21.38
C HIS A 40 -5.10 -6.54 -20.95
N ALA A 41 -4.81 -5.65 -21.91
CA ALA A 41 -4.28 -4.32 -21.64
C ALA A 41 -5.17 -3.47 -20.71
N ASP A 42 -6.50 -3.56 -20.84
CA ASP A 42 -7.44 -2.83 -19.99
C ASP A 42 -7.35 -3.29 -18.52
N VAL A 43 -7.17 -4.59 -18.30
CA VAL A 43 -7.02 -5.20 -16.97
C VAL A 43 -5.68 -4.81 -16.35
N VAL A 44 -4.61 -4.81 -17.15
CA VAL A 44 -3.26 -4.38 -16.73
C VAL A 44 -3.30 -2.95 -16.20
N ARG A 45 -3.99 -2.03 -16.90
CA ARG A 45 -4.14 -0.64 -16.46
C ARG A 45 -4.84 -0.54 -15.10
N VAL A 46 -5.90 -1.31 -14.88
CA VAL A 46 -6.59 -1.37 -13.57
C VAL A 46 -5.65 -1.87 -12.47
N GLY A 47 -4.81 -2.85 -12.76
CA GLY A 47 -3.81 -3.35 -11.82
C GLY A 47 -2.85 -2.26 -11.33
N PHE A 48 -2.38 -1.39 -12.23
CA PHE A 48 -1.56 -0.25 -11.85
C PHE A 48 -2.31 0.78 -10.98
N ILE A 49 -3.59 1.04 -11.26
CA ILE A 49 -4.44 1.92 -10.43
C ILE A 49 -4.59 1.34 -9.02
N ILE A 50 -4.93 0.05 -8.90
CA ILE A 50 -5.09 -0.62 -7.60
C ILE A 50 -3.77 -0.61 -6.81
N GLY A 51 -2.66 -0.88 -7.50
CA GLY A 51 -1.33 -0.83 -6.89
C GLY A 51 -1.03 0.54 -6.30
N LEU A 52 -1.33 1.62 -7.04
CA LEU A 52 -1.13 3.00 -6.60
C LEU A 52 -2.03 3.37 -5.42
N LEU A 53 -3.29 2.94 -5.42
CA LEU A 53 -4.23 3.16 -4.30
C LEU A 53 -3.78 2.48 -3.00
N GLY A 54 -3.03 1.36 -3.10
CA GLY A 54 -2.45 0.69 -1.94
C GLY A 54 -1.20 1.37 -1.36
N GLN A 55 -0.49 2.20 -2.14
CA GLN A 55 0.79 2.79 -1.73
C GLN A 55 0.71 3.72 -0.51
N PRO A 56 -0.31 4.59 -0.33
CA PRO A 56 -0.43 5.40 0.88
C PRO A 56 -0.43 4.58 2.17
N CYS A 57 -1.05 3.39 2.16
CA CYS A 57 -1.06 2.49 3.30
C CYS A 57 0.32 1.88 3.56
N TRP A 58 0.99 1.41 2.50
CA TRP A 58 2.37 0.93 2.60
C TRP A 58 3.32 2.00 3.14
N LEU A 59 3.24 3.25 2.63
CA LEU A 59 4.07 4.36 3.07
C LEU A 59 3.84 4.67 4.56
N TYR A 60 2.57 4.81 4.97
CA TYR A 60 2.23 5.08 6.36
C TYR A 60 2.71 3.95 7.29
N CYS A 61 2.43 2.69 6.97
CA CYS A 61 2.79 1.55 7.80
C CYS A 61 4.31 1.37 7.92
N THR A 62 5.04 1.44 6.81
CA THR A 62 6.49 1.24 6.79
C THR A 62 7.24 2.40 7.47
N PHE A 63 6.77 3.64 7.30
CA PHE A 63 7.29 4.80 8.02
C PHE A 63 7.07 4.68 9.53
N LYS A 64 5.83 4.42 9.97
CA LYS A 64 5.47 4.25 11.39
C LYS A 64 6.27 3.11 12.05
N ALA A 65 6.50 2.01 11.32
CA ALA A 65 7.27 0.87 11.78
C ALA A 65 8.80 1.03 11.65
N ARG A 66 9.29 2.18 11.13
CA ARG A 66 10.72 2.46 10.87
C ARG A 66 11.40 1.43 9.96
N GLN A 67 10.64 0.84 9.04
CA GLN A 67 11.14 -0.15 8.08
C GLN A 67 11.67 0.56 6.83
N TRP A 68 12.81 1.23 6.95
CA TRP A 68 13.33 2.12 5.89
C TRP A 68 13.58 1.43 4.54
N GLY A 69 14.00 0.16 4.54
CA GLY A 69 14.13 -0.63 3.31
C GLY A 69 12.79 -0.79 2.59
N MET A 70 11.73 -1.16 3.33
CA MET A 70 10.38 -1.29 2.77
C MET A 70 9.78 0.07 2.38
N PHE A 71 10.07 1.12 3.14
CA PHE A 71 9.66 2.48 2.81
C PHE A 71 10.26 2.92 1.47
N GLY A 72 11.57 2.71 1.27
CA GLY A 72 12.24 2.96 0.00
C GLY A 72 11.64 2.14 -1.15
N LEU A 73 11.41 0.84 -0.94
CA LEU A 73 10.74 -0.02 -1.93
C LEU A 73 9.34 0.48 -2.30
N THR A 74 8.58 0.98 -1.33
CA THR A 74 7.24 1.52 -1.56
C THR A 74 7.30 2.75 -2.48
N LEU A 75 8.31 3.61 -2.34
CA LEU A 75 8.51 4.74 -3.27
C LEU A 75 8.83 4.26 -4.69
N VAL A 76 9.67 3.22 -4.83
CA VAL A 76 9.97 2.60 -6.12
C VAL A 76 8.71 2.00 -6.74
N PHE A 77 7.89 1.28 -5.98
CA PHE A 77 6.64 0.71 -6.46
C PHE A 77 5.63 1.77 -6.86
N THR A 78 5.50 2.84 -6.05
CA THR A 78 4.69 4.01 -6.39
C THR A 78 5.07 4.57 -7.74
N TYR A 79 6.37 4.76 -7.98
CA TYR A 79 6.88 5.24 -9.26
C TYR A 79 6.63 4.25 -10.41
N SER A 80 6.89 2.96 -10.19
CA SER A 80 6.64 1.92 -11.21
C SER A 80 5.17 1.83 -11.61
N TYR A 81 4.24 1.99 -10.66
CA TYR A 81 2.82 2.03 -10.95
C TYR A 81 2.41 3.30 -11.71
N LEU A 82 2.97 4.47 -11.36
CA LEU A 82 2.78 5.69 -12.13
C LEU A 82 3.29 5.54 -13.56
N ARG A 83 4.46 4.93 -13.76
CA ARG A 83 5.00 4.65 -15.11
C ARG A 83 4.11 3.71 -15.91
N GLY A 84 3.55 2.69 -15.28
CA GLY A 84 2.57 1.79 -15.91
C GLY A 84 1.30 2.51 -16.39
N LEU A 85 0.89 3.58 -15.70
CA LEU A 85 -0.26 4.42 -16.09
C LEU A 85 0.10 5.51 -17.10
N PHE A 86 1.32 6.04 -17.01
CA PHE A 86 1.82 7.16 -17.79
C PHE A 86 3.14 6.78 -18.47
N PRO A 87 3.10 6.12 -19.65
CA PRO A 87 4.29 5.64 -20.36
C PRO A 87 5.28 6.74 -20.78
N ALA A 88 4.85 8.00 -20.76
CA ALA A 88 5.70 9.16 -21.04
C ALA A 88 6.73 9.46 -19.92
N LEU A 89 6.64 8.80 -18.76
CA LEU A 89 7.62 8.95 -17.68
C LEU A 89 8.94 8.25 -18.04
N PRO A 90 10.11 8.86 -17.76
CA PRO A 90 11.41 8.27 -18.05
C PRO A 90 11.57 6.91 -17.35
N GLY A 91 12.38 6.01 -17.91
CA GLY A 91 12.74 4.77 -17.22
C GLY A 91 13.83 5.02 -16.18
N LEU A 92 13.76 4.30 -15.05
CA LEU A 92 14.90 4.18 -14.13
C LEU A 92 15.94 3.15 -14.62
N PHE A 93 15.63 2.41 -15.69
CA PHE A 93 16.44 1.38 -16.32
C PHE A 93 16.03 1.29 -17.81
#